data_AF-A0A941JN80-F1
#
_entry.id   AF-A0A941JN80-F1
#
_cell.length_a   1.000
_cell.length_b   1.000
_cell.length_c   1.000
_cell.angle_alpha   90.00
_cell.angle_beta   90.00
_cell.angle_gamma   90.00
#
_symmetry.space_group_name_H-M   'P 1'
#
loop_
_entity.id
_entity.type
_entity.pdbx_description
1 polymer ?
#
loop_
_entity_poly.entity_id
_entity_poly.type
_entity_poly.pdbx_seq_one_letter_code
_entity_poly.pdbx_strand_id
1 'polypeptide(L)'
;MKVIYSVLREINIGTALPIAKEYNFKQREFENFIFLLENEGYVERVLRIDTFFSLKPARLTKKGHDFLENHKYLEASYPDKQDN
;
A
#
# COMPACT_ATOMS: atom_id res chain seq x y z
N MET A 1 -5.85 -9.99 -4.10
CA MET A 1 -5.66 -9.05 -5.23
C MET A 1 -6.18 -7.65 -4.93
N LYS A 2 -7.46 -7.46 -4.54
CA LYS A 2 -8.01 -6.12 -4.21
C LYS A 2 -7.20 -5.36 -3.15
N VAL A 3 -6.86 -6.01 -2.03
CA VAL A 3 -6.07 -5.41 -0.94
C VAL A 3 -4.70 -4.90 -1.42
N ILE A 4 -3.99 -5.69 -2.23
CA ILE A 4 -2.68 -5.29 -2.79
C ILE A 4 -2.86 -4.04 -3.65
N TYR A 5 -3.83 -4.04 -4.56
CA TYR A 5 -4.12 -2.89 -5.42
C TYR A 5 -4.44 -1.63 -4.60
N SER A 6 -5.30 -1.74 -3.60
CA SER A 6 -5.69 -0.64 -2.72
C SER A 6 -4.51 -0.06 -1.95
N VAL A 7 -3.69 -0.91 -1.33
CA VAL A 7 -2.50 -0.48 -0.57
C VAL A 7 -1.49 0.20 -1.49
N LEU A 8 -1.21 -0.38 -2.66
CA LEU A 8 -0.29 0.22 -3.63
C LEU A 8 -0.83 1.56 -4.17
N ARG A 9 -2.14 1.67 -4.43
CA ARG A 9 -2.79 2.91 -4.86
C ARG A 9 -2.67 4.00 -3.80
N GLU A 10 -2.92 3.69 -2.55
CA GLU A 10 -2.84 4.65 -1.44
C GLU A 10 -1.39 5.14 -1.23
N ILE A 11 -0.40 4.24 -1.30
CA ILE A 11 1.03 4.61 -1.27
C ILE A 11 1.38 5.51 -2.47
N ASN A 12 0.85 5.21 -3.65
CA ASN A 12 1.10 6.00 -4.86
C ASN A 12 0.52 7.41 -4.79
N ILE A 13 -0.70 7.56 -4.26
CA ILE A 13 -1.36 8.86 -4.13
C ILE A 13 -0.70 9.69 -3.03
N GLY A 14 -0.30 9.05 -1.92
CA GLY A 14 0.45 9.68 -0.83
C GLY A 14 -0.34 10.67 0.04
N THR A 15 -1.62 10.93 -0.24
CA THR A 15 -2.48 11.83 0.56
C THR A 15 -3.02 11.16 1.82
N ALA A 16 -3.42 9.88 1.72
CA ALA A 16 -3.85 9.05 2.84
C ALA A 16 -3.11 7.71 2.75
N LEU A 17 -2.16 7.50 3.65
CA LEU A 17 -1.37 6.26 3.69
C LEU A 17 -2.19 5.12 4.29
N PRO A 18 -2.03 3.88 3.77
CA PRO A 18 -2.80 2.76 4.25
C PRO A 18 -2.44 2.43 5.70
N ILE A 19 -3.45 2.15 6.50
CA ILE A 19 -3.29 1.76 7.91
C ILE A 19 -3.93 0.40 8.16
N ALA A 20 -3.33 -0.39 9.07
CA ALA A 20 -3.74 -1.77 9.35
C ALA A 20 -5.25 -1.93 9.60
N LYS A 21 -5.85 -1.00 10.34
CA LYS A 21 -7.27 -1.03 10.71
C LYS A 21 -8.22 -0.98 9.51
N GLU A 22 -7.90 -0.23 8.46
CA GLU A 22 -8.75 -0.11 7.25
C GLU A 22 -8.81 -1.41 6.46
N TYR A 23 -7.84 -2.30 6.67
CA TYR A 23 -7.70 -3.57 6.00
C TYR A 23 -8.00 -4.78 6.90
N ASN A 24 -8.56 -4.55 8.09
CA ASN A 24 -8.80 -5.57 9.12
C ASN A 24 -7.55 -6.38 9.50
N PHE A 25 -6.37 -5.77 9.42
CA PHE A 25 -5.12 -6.36 9.88
C PHE A 25 -4.79 -5.97 11.32
N LYS A 26 -4.11 -6.86 12.05
CA LYS A 26 -3.30 -6.45 13.20
C LYS A 26 -2.08 -5.69 12.71
N GLN A 27 -1.52 -4.81 13.54
CA GLN A 27 -0.37 -3.98 13.19
C GLN A 27 0.81 -4.81 12.64
N ARG A 28 1.19 -5.90 13.32
CA ARG A 28 2.27 -6.80 12.85
C ARG A 28 1.95 -7.51 11.53
N GLU A 29 0.69 -7.88 11.32
CA GLU A 29 0.27 -8.53 10.06
C GLU A 29 0.39 -7.55 8.90
N PHE A 30 -0.01 -6.29 9.10
CA PHE A 30 0.14 -5.24 8.11
C PHE A 30 1.60 -4.91 7.83
N GLU A 31 2.45 -4.82 8.84
CA GLU A 31 3.89 -4.58 8.66
C GLU A 31 4.56 -5.70 7.87
N ASN A 32 4.20 -6.96 8.14
CA ASN A 32 4.67 -8.12 7.38
C ASN A 32 4.14 -8.11 5.94
N PHE A 33 2.89 -7.67 5.75
CA PHE A 33 2.31 -7.52 4.42
C PHE A 33 3.05 -6.45 3.60
N ILE A 34 3.36 -5.29 4.18
CA ILE A 34 4.17 -4.27 3.52
C ILE A 34 5.59 -4.79 3.24
N PHE A 35 6.18 -5.54 4.17
CA PHE A 35 7.50 -6.15 3.97
C PHE A 35 7.50 -7.14 2.80
N LEU A 36 6.43 -7.92 2.64
CA LEU A 36 6.25 -8.79 1.49
C LEU A 36 6.20 -7.99 0.18
N LEU A 37 5.43 -6.89 0.13
CA LEU A 37 5.35 -6.04 -1.06
C LEU A 37 6.68 -5.37 -1.40
N GLU A 38 7.46 -5.00 -0.40
CA GLU A 38 8.81 -4.46 -0.54
C GLU A 38 9.79 -5.51 -1.07
N ASN A 39 9.79 -6.73 -0.52
CA ASN A 39 10.64 -7.84 -0.99
C ASN A 39 10.29 -8.30 -2.41
N GLU A 40 9.00 -8.28 -2.75
CA GLU A 40 8.53 -8.53 -4.10
C GLU A 40 8.85 -7.36 -5.06
N GLY A 41 9.38 -6.26 -4.55
CA GLY A 41 9.83 -5.11 -5.32
C GLY A 41 8.69 -4.26 -5.87
N TYR A 42 7.51 -4.26 -5.25
CA TYR A 42 6.42 -3.33 -5.60
C TYR A 42 6.54 -1.97 -4.92
N VAL A 43 7.11 -1.95 -3.71
CA VAL A 43 7.28 -0.77 -2.87
C VAL A 43 8.76 -0.64 -2.50
N GLU A 44 9.24 0.58 -2.34
CA GLU A 44 10.57 0.89 -1.83
C GLU A 44 10.52 1.99 -0.76
N ARG A 45 11.64 2.16 -0.05
CA ARG A 45 11.85 3.24 0.94
C ARG A 45 10.88 3.19 2.13
N VAL A 46 10.49 2.00 2.58
CA VAL A 46 9.73 1.85 3.82
C VAL A 46 10.65 2.09 5.02
N LEU A 47 10.26 3.01 5.91
CA LEU A 47 11.09 3.33 7.07
C LEU A 47 10.83 2.33 8.21
N ARG A 48 11.89 1.64 8.63
CA ARG A 48 11.89 0.69 9.75
C ARG A 48 13.10 0.95 10.65
N ILE A 49 12.86 1.29 11.93
CA ILE A 49 13.90 1.50 12.94
C ILE A 49 13.39 0.93 14.26
N ASP A 50 14.04 -0.10 14.80
CA ASP A 50 13.62 -0.80 16.02
C ASP A 50 12.13 -1.21 15.98
N THR A 51 11.29 -0.57 16.79
CA THR A 51 9.84 -0.77 16.85
C THR A 51 9.05 0.24 16.03
N PHE A 52 9.72 1.16 15.34
CA PHE A 52 9.12 2.20 14.53
C PHE A 52 8.97 1.76 13.08
N PHE A 53 7.76 1.95 12.55
CA PHE A 53 7.37 1.64 11.17
C PHE A 53 6.66 2.84 10.56
N SER A 54 7.05 3.25 9.35
CA SER A 54 6.40 4.37 8.65
C SER A 54 6.41 4.20 7.13
N LEU A 55 5.24 4.43 6.53
CA LEU A 55 5.04 4.50 5.08
C LEU A 55 5.24 5.91 4.50
N LYS A 56 5.51 6.93 5.33
CA LYS A 56 5.67 8.32 4.84
C LYS A 56 6.71 8.48 3.72
N PRO A 57 7.89 7.83 3.78
CA PRO A 57 8.87 7.92 2.69
C PRO A 57 8.67 6.86 1.60
N ALA A 58 7.71 5.94 1.77
CA ALA A 58 7.52 4.81 0.87
C ALA A 58 7.02 5.28 -0.50
N ARG A 59 7.47 4.61 -1.54
CA ARG A 59 7.09 4.89 -2.94
C ARG A 59 6.91 3.59 -3.70
N LEU A 60 6.15 3.63 -4.79
CA LEU A 60 6.10 2.52 -5.72
C LEU A 60 7.37 2.46 -6.55
N THR A 61 7.82 1.23 -6.82
CA THR A 61 8.80 0.98 -7.88
C THR A 61 8.11 1.01 -9.24
N LYS A 62 8.88 0.90 -10.33
CA LYS A 62 8.31 0.67 -11.67
C LYS A 62 7.38 -0.55 -11.70
N LYS A 63 7.76 -1.66 -11.07
CA LYS A 63 6.91 -2.88 -10.96
C LYS A 63 5.60 -2.59 -10.22
N GLY A 64 5.64 -1.74 -9.18
CA GLY A 64 4.46 -1.24 -8.48
C GLY A 64 3.51 -0.47 -9.39
N HIS A 65 4.03 0.47 -10.18
CA HIS A 65 3.24 1.24 -11.14
C HIS A 65 2.64 0.35 -12.23
N ASP A 66 3.45 -0.53 -12.84
CA ASP A 66 2.99 -1.48 -13.86
C ASP A 66 1.87 -2.38 -13.32
N PHE A 67 1.95 -2.79 -12.04
CA PHE A 67 0.88 -3.57 -11.40
C PHE A 67 -0.43 -2.78 -11.33
N LEU A 68 -0.38 -1.50 -10.94
CA LEU A 68 -1.57 -0.65 -10.88
C LEU A 68 -2.20 -0.45 -12.25
N GLU A 69 -1.41 -0.23 -13.30
CA GLU A 69 -1.93 -0.07 -14.66
C GLU A 69 -2.60 -1.34 -15.17
N ASN A 70 -1.96 -2.50 -14.99
CA ASN A 70 -2.50 -3.80 -15.40
C ASN A 70 -3.78 -4.18 -14.65
N HIS A 71 -3.97 -3.64 -13.45
CA HIS A 71 -5.12 -3.91 -12.60
C HIS A 71 -6.07 -2.73 -12.45
N LYS A 72 -5.98 -1.73 -13.34
CA LYS A 72 -6.80 -0.52 -13.28
C LYS A 72 -8.31 -0.81 -13.30
N TYR A 73 -8.73 -1.94 -13.86
CA TYR A 73 -10.12 -2.40 -13.79
C TYR A 73 -10.64 -2.58 -12.35
N LEU A 74 -9.76 -2.76 -11.36
CA LEU A 74 -10.13 -2.83 -9.94
C LEU A 74 -10.53 -1.47 -9.36
N GLU A 75 -10.15 -0.37 -10.01
CA GLU A 75 -10.50 1.00 -9.60
C GLU A 75 -12.01 1.21 -9.58
N ALA A 76 -12.73 0.65 -10.56
CA ALA A 76 -14.19 0.70 -10.63
C ALA A 76 -14.90 0.03 -9.43
N SER A 77 -14.19 -0.81 -8.68
CA SER A 77 -14.70 -1.50 -7.48
C SER A 77 -14.22 -0.88 -6.17
N TYR A 78 -13.36 0.12 -6.25
CA TYR A 78 -12.87 0.83 -5.08
C TYR A 78 -13.83 2.00 -4.84
N PRO A 79 -14.56 2.03 -3.71
CA PRO A 79 -15.36 3.20 -3.40
C PRO A 79 -14.39 4.38 -3.31
N ASP A 80 -14.61 5.42 -4.11
CA ASP A 80 -14.00 6.71 -3.81
C ASP A 80 -14.34 6.98 -2.35
N LYS A 81 -13.33 7.15 -1.50
CA LYS A 81 -13.53 7.62 -0.13
C LYS A 81 -14.20 8.98 -0.29
N GLN A 82 -15.53 9.01 -0.35
CA GLN A 82 -16.31 10.23 -0.36
C GLN A 82 -15.90 10.98 0.90
N ASP A 83 -15.24 12.12 0.68
CA ASP A 83 -14.91 13.09 1.70
C ASP A 83 -16.13 13.29 2.62
N ASN A 84 -15.91 13.13 3.92
CA ASN A 84 -16.75 13.72 4.96
C ASN A 84 -16.12 15.05 5.37
#